data_AF-A0A6B2CTT9-F1
#
_entry.id   AF-A0A6B2CTT9-F1
#
_cell.length_a   1.000
_cell.length_b   1.000
_cell.length_c   1.000
_cell.angle_alpha   90.00
_cell.angle_beta   90.00
_cell.angle_gamma   90.00
#
_symmetry.space_group_name_H-M   'P 1'
#
loop_
_entity.id
_entity.type
_entity.pdbx_description
1 polymer ?
#
loop_
_entity_poly.entity_id
_entity_poly.type
_entity_poly.pdbx_seq_one_letter_code
_entity_poly.pdbx_strand_id
1 'polypeptide(L)'
;MERNNPVDEVDARVEENGVLRGPVDWVFPAWMIYIEDKTRKIAETFPLAEEEKRALLGFGDVMKNLLQRAHEQAKAKLASIYDAIDDGNYRLEEGRLYAPDGAWMYVGEEPHIVIEGVDAVAYSPDILKLPREKLELFQLGWEVHEEEGGGGHPVYTTADPSLFLAWAAVRFGELHVAVTRALLLEDGVAVEMRATARSWKKRWTKKEAERLVEKYRKRGVWEPFLTKQLGE
;
A
#
# COMPACT_ATOMS: atom_id res chain seq x y z
N MET A 1 -15.67 -27.74 12.83
CA MET A 1 -14.69 -26.76 12.33
C MET A 1 -15.50 -25.61 11.79
N GLU A 2 -15.65 -24.54 12.58
CA GLU A 2 -16.15 -23.28 12.04
C GLU A 2 -15.23 -22.90 10.87
N ARG A 3 -15.82 -22.66 9.69
CA ARG A 3 -15.06 -22.10 8.58
C ARG A 3 -14.61 -20.72 9.07
N ASN A 4 -13.31 -20.53 9.27
CA ASN A 4 -12.75 -19.21 9.53
C ASN A 4 -13.29 -18.25 8.46
N ASN A 5 -13.88 -17.15 8.91
CA ASN A 5 -14.30 -16.08 8.02
C ASN A 5 -13.04 -15.56 7.29
N PRO A 6 -13.03 -15.46 5.95
CA PRO A 6 -11.86 -14.97 5.21
C PRO A 6 -11.36 -13.61 5.69
N VAL A 7 -12.25 -12.74 6.20
CA VAL A 7 -11.88 -11.45 6.80
C VAL A 7 -11.02 -11.65 8.06
N ASP A 8 -11.41 -12.57 8.94
CA ASP A 8 -10.72 -12.81 10.21
C ASP A 8 -9.33 -13.41 9.98
N GLU A 9 -9.18 -14.27 8.96
CA GLU A 9 -7.87 -14.80 8.57
C GLU A 9 -6.95 -13.68 8.05
N VAL A 10 -7.46 -12.81 7.18
CA VAL A 10 -6.70 -11.71 6.60
C VAL A 10 -6.30 -10.70 7.67
N ASP A 11 -7.23 -10.34 8.56
CA ASP A 11 -6.97 -9.43 9.67
C ASP A 11 -5.87 -9.99 10.60
N ALA A 12 -5.95 -11.25 10.98
CA ALA A 12 -4.93 -11.89 11.81
C ALA A 12 -3.54 -11.86 11.16
N ARG A 13 -3.44 -12.08 9.84
CA ARG A 13 -2.14 -12.03 9.13
C ARG A 13 -1.55 -10.63 9.10
N VAL A 14 -2.39 -9.61 8.93
CA VAL A 14 -1.96 -8.20 8.96
C VAL A 14 -1.52 -7.82 10.38
N GLU A 15 -2.23 -8.26 11.41
CA GLU A 15 -1.84 -7.99 12.80
C GLU A 15 -0.53 -8.68 13.21
N GLU A 16 -0.26 -9.88 12.70
CA GLU A 16 0.94 -10.64 13.04
C GLU A 16 2.20 -10.12 12.34
N ASN A 17 2.09 -9.74 11.05
CA ASN A 17 3.26 -9.46 10.20
C ASN A 17 3.26 -8.07 9.54
N GLY A 18 2.16 -7.31 9.63
CA GLY A 18 1.93 -6.06 8.88
C GLY A 18 1.70 -6.28 7.38
N VAL A 19 2.55 -7.09 6.75
CA VAL A 19 2.52 -7.38 5.31
C VAL A 19 1.71 -8.64 5.03
N LEU A 20 0.75 -8.51 4.09
CA LEU A 20 0.10 -9.68 3.49
C LEU A 20 1.05 -10.36 2.51
N ARG A 21 1.40 -11.61 2.82
CA ARG A 21 2.23 -12.47 1.98
C ARG A 21 1.70 -13.89 1.90
N GLY A 22 1.91 -14.53 0.76
CA GLY A 22 1.51 -15.92 0.50
C GLY A 22 1.37 -16.21 -0.99
N PRO A 23 0.70 -17.31 -1.38
CA PRO A 23 0.49 -17.63 -2.79
C PRO A 23 -0.14 -16.46 -3.56
N VAL A 24 0.25 -16.26 -4.83
CA VAL A 24 -0.29 -15.18 -5.68
C VAL A 24 -1.82 -15.20 -5.75
N ASP A 25 -2.40 -16.40 -5.79
CA ASP A 25 -3.85 -16.62 -5.83
C ASP A 25 -4.56 -16.38 -4.48
N TRP A 26 -3.81 -16.13 -3.40
CA TRP A 26 -4.35 -15.77 -2.10
C TRP A 26 -4.08 -14.31 -1.74
N VAL A 27 -2.85 -13.81 -1.97
CA VAL A 27 -2.43 -12.49 -1.48
C VAL A 27 -3.19 -11.33 -2.13
N PHE A 28 -3.46 -11.41 -3.45
CA PHE A 28 -4.24 -10.39 -4.14
C PHE A 28 -5.70 -10.37 -3.67
N PRO A 29 -6.41 -11.51 -3.60
CA PRO A 29 -7.72 -11.58 -2.93
C PRO A 29 -7.73 -11.12 -1.47
N ALA A 30 -6.70 -11.45 -0.69
CA ALA A 30 -6.58 -11.01 0.70
C ALA A 30 -6.53 -9.47 0.79
N TRP A 31 -5.73 -8.82 -0.05
CA TRP A 31 -5.70 -7.36 -0.17
C TRP A 31 -7.07 -6.76 -0.53
N MET A 32 -7.78 -7.37 -1.48
CA MET A 32 -9.14 -6.93 -1.86
C MET A 32 -10.11 -7.05 -0.69
N ILE A 33 -10.13 -8.19 0.00
CA ILE A 33 -10.97 -8.43 1.18
C ILE A 33 -10.67 -7.41 2.28
N TYR A 34 -9.38 -7.16 2.57
CA TYR A 34 -8.97 -6.21 3.59
C TYR A 34 -9.48 -4.81 3.28
N ILE A 35 -9.24 -4.30 2.06
CA ILE A 35 -9.66 -2.94 1.68
C ILE A 35 -11.19 -2.80 1.70
N GLU A 36 -11.93 -3.78 1.16
CA GLU A 36 -13.40 -3.76 1.19
C GLU A 36 -13.96 -3.78 2.61
N ASP A 37 -13.39 -4.61 3.49
CA ASP A 37 -13.79 -4.69 4.89
C ASP A 37 -13.48 -3.40 5.65
N LYS A 38 -12.23 -2.89 5.55
CA LYS A 38 -11.83 -1.69 6.29
C LYS A 38 -12.55 -0.44 5.83
N THR A 39 -12.73 -0.24 4.52
CA THR A 39 -13.47 0.93 4.01
C THR A 39 -14.93 0.90 4.48
N ARG A 40 -15.58 -0.27 4.52
CA ARG A 40 -16.93 -0.44 5.07
C ARG A 40 -16.97 -0.16 6.58
N LYS A 41 -16.12 -0.81 7.37
CA LYS A 41 -16.06 -0.61 8.83
C LYS A 41 -15.79 0.84 9.20
N ILE A 42 -14.90 1.52 8.48
CA ILE A 42 -14.63 2.96 8.67
C ILE A 42 -15.88 3.79 8.35
N ALA A 43 -16.56 3.52 7.23
CA ALA A 43 -17.79 4.24 6.86
C ALA A 43 -18.93 4.06 7.88
N GLU A 44 -18.97 2.92 8.57
CA GLU A 44 -19.94 2.61 9.63
C GLU A 44 -19.56 3.21 10.99
N THR A 45 -18.26 3.33 11.28
CA THR A 45 -17.76 3.72 12.61
C THR A 45 -17.54 5.23 12.74
N PHE A 46 -17.04 5.89 11.70
CA PHE A 46 -16.70 7.30 11.74
C PHE A 46 -17.92 8.17 11.40
N PRO A 47 -18.04 9.39 11.98
CA PRO A 47 -19.16 10.29 11.75
C PRO A 47 -19.03 11.00 10.38
N LEU A 48 -19.12 10.24 9.30
CA LEU A 48 -19.00 10.72 7.92
C LEU A 48 -20.36 11.12 7.35
N ALA A 49 -20.38 12.15 6.51
CA ALA A 49 -21.56 12.48 5.71
C ALA A 49 -21.83 11.39 4.65
N GLU A 50 -23.06 11.30 4.14
CA GLU A 50 -23.44 10.28 3.14
C GLU A 50 -22.64 10.39 1.83
N GLU A 51 -22.19 11.59 1.46
CA GLU A 51 -21.29 11.79 0.32
C GLU A 51 -19.89 11.25 0.61
N GLU A 52 -19.40 11.42 1.83
CA GLU A 52 -18.07 10.96 2.25
C GLU A 52 -18.04 9.44 2.41
N LYS A 53 -19.11 8.83 2.93
CA LYS A 53 -19.26 7.36 2.95
C LYS A 53 -19.23 6.80 1.53
N ARG A 54 -20.00 7.39 0.61
CA ARG A 54 -19.98 6.98 -0.80
C ARG A 54 -18.61 7.14 -1.44
N ALA A 55 -17.90 8.23 -1.13
CA ALA A 55 -16.55 8.45 -1.61
C ALA A 55 -15.57 7.40 -1.08
N LEU A 56 -15.64 7.06 0.21
CA LEU A 56 -14.79 6.03 0.83
C LEU A 56 -15.04 4.62 0.26
N LEU A 57 -16.31 4.26 0.05
CA LEU A 57 -16.65 2.99 -0.58
C LEU A 57 -16.18 2.95 -2.04
N GLY A 58 -16.38 4.05 -2.78
CA GLY A 58 -15.87 4.19 -4.15
C GLY A 58 -14.34 4.13 -4.23
N PHE A 59 -13.63 4.65 -3.22
CA PHE A 59 -12.18 4.46 -3.09
C PHE A 59 -11.84 2.97 -2.96
N GLY A 60 -12.54 2.23 -2.09
CA GLY A 60 -12.38 0.79 -1.96
C GLY A 60 -12.62 0.03 -3.27
N ASP A 61 -13.65 0.39 -4.02
CA ASP A 61 -13.97 -0.21 -5.33
C ASP A 61 -12.87 0.02 -6.37
N VAL A 62 -12.30 1.23 -6.43
CA VAL A 62 -11.17 1.55 -7.33
C VAL A 62 -9.96 0.70 -6.97
N MET A 63 -9.62 0.62 -5.68
CA MET A 63 -8.50 -0.19 -5.19
C MET A 63 -8.68 -1.67 -5.53
N LYS A 64 -9.88 -2.22 -5.34
CA LYS A 64 -10.21 -3.59 -5.72
C LYS A 64 -10.01 -3.84 -7.21
N ASN A 65 -10.46 -2.92 -8.06
CA ASN A 65 -10.28 -3.04 -9.51
C ASN A 65 -8.79 -3.07 -9.91
N LEU A 66 -7.98 -2.20 -9.29
CA LEU A 66 -6.53 -2.20 -9.50
C LEU A 66 -5.90 -3.54 -9.07
N LEU A 67 -6.23 -4.04 -7.89
CA LEU A 67 -5.72 -5.31 -7.38
C LEU A 67 -6.11 -6.49 -8.28
N GLN A 68 -7.35 -6.52 -8.79
CA GLN A 68 -7.80 -7.56 -9.71
C GLN A 68 -7.00 -7.54 -11.03
N ARG A 69 -6.80 -6.37 -11.63
CA ARG A 69 -6.00 -6.22 -12.87
C ARG A 69 -4.53 -6.60 -12.63
N ALA A 70 -3.97 -6.21 -11.50
CA ALA A 70 -2.62 -6.57 -11.11
C ALA A 70 -2.47 -8.08 -10.85
N HIS A 71 -3.48 -8.72 -10.26
CA HIS A 71 -3.49 -10.18 -10.03
C HIS A 71 -3.40 -10.95 -11.34
N GLU A 72 -4.23 -10.59 -12.33
CA GLU A 72 -4.22 -11.19 -13.66
C GLU A 72 -2.84 -11.06 -14.32
N GLN A 73 -2.25 -9.86 -14.26
CA GLN A 73 -0.92 -9.61 -14.83
C GLN A 73 0.19 -10.36 -14.07
N ALA A 74 0.18 -10.35 -12.75
CA ALA A 74 1.17 -11.05 -11.91
C ALA A 74 1.12 -12.55 -12.16
N LYS A 75 -0.09 -13.13 -12.20
CA LYS A 75 -0.29 -14.56 -12.45
C LYS A 75 0.20 -14.98 -13.82
N ALA A 76 -0.13 -14.21 -14.86
CA ALA A 76 0.33 -14.49 -16.22
C ALA A 76 1.87 -14.45 -16.32
N LYS A 77 2.50 -13.41 -15.76
CA LYS A 77 3.97 -13.26 -15.77
C LYS A 77 4.65 -14.38 -14.96
N LEU A 78 4.13 -14.72 -13.79
CA LEU A 78 4.68 -15.81 -12.95
C LEU A 78 4.58 -17.16 -13.63
N ALA A 79 3.44 -17.48 -14.25
CA ALA A 79 3.25 -18.74 -14.96
C ALA A 79 4.25 -18.87 -16.13
N SER A 80 4.37 -17.81 -16.94
CA SER A 80 5.33 -17.80 -18.06
C SER A 80 6.79 -17.97 -17.61
N ILE A 81 7.17 -17.29 -16.53
CA ILE A 81 8.52 -17.44 -15.95
C ILE A 81 8.73 -18.86 -15.42
N TYR A 82 7.74 -19.43 -14.72
CA TYR A 82 7.82 -20.78 -14.20
C TYR A 82 8.00 -21.80 -15.34
N ASP A 83 7.18 -21.72 -16.37
CA ASP A 83 7.25 -22.60 -17.54
C ASP A 83 8.62 -22.46 -18.24
N ALA A 84 9.12 -21.23 -18.41
CA ALA A 84 10.44 -20.99 -18.99
C ALA A 84 11.58 -21.60 -18.16
N ILE A 85 11.46 -21.62 -16.83
CA ILE A 85 12.44 -22.27 -15.94
C ILE A 85 12.34 -23.80 -16.05
N ASP A 86 11.13 -24.35 -16.00
CA ASP A 86 10.89 -25.80 -16.06
C ASP A 86 11.37 -26.40 -17.40
N ASP A 87 11.10 -25.70 -18.50
CA ASP A 87 11.56 -26.07 -19.84
C ASP A 87 13.06 -25.79 -20.08
N GLY A 88 13.74 -25.11 -19.15
CA GLY A 88 15.12 -24.66 -19.31
C GLY A 88 15.32 -23.62 -20.43
N ASN A 89 14.24 -22.96 -20.84
CA ASN A 89 14.20 -22.00 -21.95
C ASN A 89 14.03 -20.56 -21.44
N TYR A 90 14.98 -20.12 -20.61
CA TYR A 90 15.02 -18.76 -20.09
C TYR A 90 16.37 -18.11 -20.36
N ARG A 91 16.39 -16.78 -20.27
CA ARG A 91 17.60 -15.98 -20.43
C ARG A 91 17.85 -15.15 -19.19
N LEU A 92 19.08 -15.20 -18.66
CA LEU A 92 19.52 -14.37 -17.54
C LEU A 92 20.47 -13.28 -18.03
N GLU A 93 20.05 -12.02 -17.89
CA GLU A 93 20.86 -10.87 -18.27
C GLU A 93 20.60 -9.69 -17.33
N GLU A 94 21.66 -8.99 -16.92
CA GLU A 94 21.58 -7.76 -16.12
C GLU A 94 20.73 -7.89 -14.84
N GLY A 95 20.77 -9.05 -14.18
CA GLY A 95 19.98 -9.30 -12.96
C GLY A 95 18.49 -9.52 -13.22
N ARG A 96 18.10 -9.81 -14.46
CA ARG A 96 16.74 -10.16 -14.87
C ARG A 96 16.69 -11.55 -15.48
N LEU A 97 15.57 -12.23 -15.25
CA LEU A 97 15.19 -13.46 -15.93
C LEU A 97 14.10 -13.13 -16.94
N TYR A 98 14.28 -13.58 -18.18
CA TYR A 98 13.34 -13.43 -19.28
C TYR A 98 12.80 -14.78 -19.73
N ALA A 99 11.48 -14.84 -19.87
CA ALA A 99 10.77 -15.90 -20.56
C ALA A 99 10.70 -15.62 -22.07
N PRO A 100 10.46 -16.63 -22.92
CA PRO A 100 10.45 -16.50 -24.38
C PRO A 100 9.35 -15.57 -24.93
N ASP A 101 8.24 -15.43 -24.21
CA ASP A 101 7.11 -14.56 -24.57
C ASP A 101 7.33 -13.08 -24.20
N GLY A 102 8.48 -12.77 -23.60
CA GLY A 102 8.84 -11.43 -23.14
C GLY A 102 8.44 -11.12 -21.70
N ALA A 103 7.78 -12.03 -20.98
CA ALA A 103 7.62 -11.88 -19.53
C ALA A 103 9.00 -11.91 -18.84
N TRP A 104 9.15 -11.12 -17.79
CA TRP A 104 10.43 -11.02 -17.10
C TRP A 104 10.27 -10.63 -15.63
N MET A 105 11.28 -10.98 -14.82
CA MET A 105 11.38 -10.60 -13.42
C MET A 105 12.81 -10.17 -13.07
N TYR A 106 12.95 -9.40 -11.99
CA TYR A 106 14.24 -9.20 -11.35
C TYR A 106 14.58 -10.40 -10.46
N VAL A 107 15.85 -10.81 -10.46
CA VAL A 107 16.38 -11.94 -9.66
C VAL A 107 17.43 -11.49 -8.63
N GLY A 108 17.51 -10.18 -8.35
CA GLY A 108 18.49 -9.59 -7.43
C GLY A 108 18.18 -9.79 -5.95
N GLU A 109 18.67 -8.89 -5.10
CA GLU A 109 18.45 -8.92 -3.64
C GLU A 109 16.96 -8.89 -3.26
N GLU A 110 16.15 -8.18 -4.06
CA GLU A 110 14.69 -8.16 -3.93
C GLU A 110 14.07 -8.66 -5.25
N PRO A 111 13.90 -9.99 -5.41
CA PRO A 111 13.30 -10.54 -6.62
C PRO A 111 11.83 -10.09 -6.72
N HIS A 112 11.44 -9.58 -7.89
CA HIS A 112 10.07 -9.08 -8.07
C HIS A 112 9.67 -9.03 -9.54
N ILE A 113 8.36 -9.00 -9.75
CA ILE A 113 7.73 -8.71 -11.04
C ILE A 113 7.19 -7.29 -11.03
N VAL A 114 7.47 -6.56 -12.11
CA VAL A 114 6.89 -5.23 -12.32
C VAL A 114 5.45 -5.35 -12.82
N ILE A 115 4.55 -4.62 -12.18
CA ILE A 115 3.16 -4.46 -12.60
C ILE A 115 3.06 -3.15 -13.39
N GLU A 116 2.64 -3.23 -14.65
CA GLU A 116 2.72 -2.13 -15.61
C GLU A 116 1.32 -1.62 -15.96
N GLY A 117 1.12 -0.29 -15.85
CA GLY A 117 -0.12 0.38 -16.25
C GLY A 117 -1.34 0.06 -15.39
N VAL A 118 -1.13 -0.44 -14.17
CA VAL A 118 -2.19 -0.69 -13.19
C VAL A 118 -2.21 0.43 -12.16
N ASP A 119 -2.75 1.57 -12.61
CA ASP A 119 -2.93 2.76 -11.79
C ASP A 119 -4.29 3.44 -12.04
N ALA A 120 -4.72 4.24 -11.07
CA ALA A 120 -5.92 5.06 -11.16
C ALA A 120 -5.84 6.28 -10.24
N VAL A 121 -6.73 7.24 -10.47
CA VAL A 121 -7.00 8.33 -9.53
C VAL A 121 -8.21 7.94 -8.68
N ALA A 122 -8.07 8.03 -7.36
CA ALA A 122 -9.11 7.72 -6.39
C ALA A 122 -9.21 8.83 -5.34
N TYR A 123 -10.42 9.11 -4.86
CA TYR A 123 -10.63 10.12 -3.82
C TYR A 123 -10.84 9.47 -2.45
N SER A 124 -9.96 9.75 -1.49
CA SER A 124 -10.12 9.37 -0.09
C SER A 124 -10.70 10.54 0.71
N PRO A 125 -11.84 10.41 1.41
CA PRO A 125 -12.41 11.53 2.17
C PRO A 125 -11.62 11.84 3.45
N ASP A 126 -11.81 13.03 4.02
CA ASP A 126 -11.32 13.35 5.36
C ASP A 126 -12.10 12.55 6.40
N ILE A 127 -11.57 11.38 6.77
CA ILE A 127 -12.17 10.47 7.74
C ILE A 127 -11.96 10.95 9.17
N LEU A 128 -10.79 11.56 9.45
CA LEU A 128 -10.35 11.84 10.81
C LEU A 128 -10.95 13.11 11.40
N LYS A 129 -11.43 14.05 10.54
CA LYS A 129 -12.05 15.32 10.96
C LYS A 129 -11.18 16.11 11.94
N LEU A 130 -9.87 16.01 11.79
CA LEU A 130 -8.92 16.64 12.71
C LEU A 130 -8.75 18.12 12.38
N PRO A 131 -8.61 18.99 13.39
CA PRO A 131 -8.10 20.33 13.17
C PRO A 131 -6.74 20.27 12.46
N ARG A 132 -6.50 21.26 11.59
CA ARG A 132 -5.32 21.31 10.73
C ARG A 132 -4.01 21.17 11.51
N GLU A 133 -3.91 21.81 12.67
CA GLU A 133 -2.71 21.78 13.53
C GLU A 133 -2.42 20.36 14.03
N LYS A 134 -3.46 19.58 14.32
CA LYS A 134 -3.33 18.20 14.79
C LYS A 134 -3.04 17.24 13.64
N LEU A 135 -3.67 17.45 12.48
CA LEU A 135 -3.37 16.70 11.27
C LEU A 135 -1.90 16.84 10.88
N GLU A 136 -1.36 18.05 10.93
CA GLU A 136 0.05 18.33 10.62
C GLU A 136 1.03 17.55 11.50
N LEU A 137 0.66 17.26 12.76
CA LEU A 137 1.48 16.43 13.66
C LEU A 137 1.57 14.98 13.19
N PHE A 138 0.47 14.35 12.79
CA PHE A 138 0.49 13.00 12.24
C PHE A 138 1.24 12.95 10.91
N GLN A 139 1.00 13.93 10.03
CA GLN A 139 1.71 14.06 8.76
C GLN A 139 3.24 14.19 8.93
N LEU A 140 3.71 14.87 10.00
CA LEU A 140 5.14 14.92 10.33
C LEU A 140 5.73 13.55 10.66
N GLY A 141 4.95 12.65 11.27
CA GLY A 141 5.39 11.29 11.53
C GLY A 141 5.66 10.51 10.23
N TRP A 142 4.77 10.64 9.25
CA TRP A 142 4.94 10.02 7.92
C TRP A 142 6.13 10.61 7.15
N GLU A 143 6.39 11.91 7.24
CA GLU A 143 7.56 12.52 6.60
C GLU A 143 8.89 11.96 7.13
N VAL A 144 8.88 11.42 8.35
CA VAL A 144 10.02 10.67 8.92
C VAL A 144 9.96 9.20 8.48
N HIS A 145 8.76 8.62 8.42
CA HIS A 145 8.48 7.24 8.05
C HIS A 145 8.37 7.05 6.52
N GLU A 146 9.52 6.82 5.87
CA GLU A 146 9.68 6.41 4.46
C GLU A 146 8.89 7.19 3.38
N GLU A 147 8.19 8.27 3.73
CA GLU A 147 7.43 9.08 2.79
C GLU A 147 8.35 9.89 1.87
N GLU A 148 8.26 9.57 0.60
CA GLU A 148 9.06 10.17 -0.45
C GLU A 148 8.45 11.50 -0.92
N GLY A 149 9.16 12.17 -1.84
CA GLY A 149 8.65 13.33 -2.57
C GLY A 149 8.70 13.09 -4.07
N GLY A 150 7.54 12.95 -4.71
CA GLY A 150 7.43 12.85 -6.17
C GLY A 150 6.75 14.09 -6.73
N GLY A 151 7.46 14.88 -7.56
CA GLY A 151 6.89 16.10 -8.15
C GLY A 151 6.43 17.16 -7.13
N GLY A 152 6.97 17.15 -5.91
CA GLY A 152 6.57 18.06 -4.83
C GLY A 152 5.34 17.60 -4.02
N HIS A 153 4.82 16.42 -4.30
CA HIS A 153 3.72 15.79 -3.56
C HIS A 153 4.24 14.67 -2.63
N PRO A 154 3.58 14.44 -1.48
CA PRO A 154 3.84 13.26 -0.66
C PRO A 154 3.58 11.97 -1.44
N VAL A 155 4.52 11.03 -1.35
CA VAL A 155 4.41 9.72 -1.99
C VAL A 155 4.72 8.65 -0.96
N TYR A 156 3.91 7.60 -0.95
CA TYR A 156 4.11 6.47 -0.05
C TYR A 156 4.04 5.16 -0.82
N THR A 157 4.97 4.26 -0.54
CA THR A 157 5.07 2.94 -1.16
C THR A 157 5.14 1.92 -0.04
N THR A 158 4.27 0.91 -0.06
CA THR A 158 4.23 -0.12 0.99
C THR A 158 3.57 -1.41 0.50
N ALA A 159 3.93 -2.53 1.12
CA ALA A 159 3.23 -3.81 1.01
C ALA A 159 2.34 -4.12 2.23
N ASP A 160 2.22 -3.18 3.17
CA ASP A 160 1.32 -3.26 4.32
C ASP A 160 0.00 -2.52 4.02
N PRO A 161 -1.15 -3.22 3.96
CA PRO A 161 -2.43 -2.59 3.68
C PRO A 161 -2.93 -1.66 4.79
N SER A 162 -2.57 -1.92 6.06
CA SER A 162 -2.91 -1.04 7.18
C SER A 162 -2.15 0.27 7.08
N LEU A 163 -0.84 0.23 6.81
CA LEU A 163 -0.04 1.45 6.63
C LEU A 163 -0.52 2.27 5.45
N PHE A 164 -0.87 1.60 4.35
CA PHE A 164 -1.44 2.27 3.18
C PHE A 164 -2.70 3.06 3.54
N LEU A 165 -3.66 2.45 4.25
CA LEU A 165 -4.89 3.13 4.67
C LEU A 165 -4.64 4.22 5.72
N ALA A 166 -3.73 3.97 6.67
CA ALA A 166 -3.37 4.95 7.70
C ALA A 166 -2.72 6.20 7.09
N TRP A 167 -1.86 6.02 6.09
CA TRP A 167 -1.28 7.11 5.31
C TRP A 167 -2.36 7.87 4.52
N ALA A 168 -3.24 7.14 3.83
CA ALA A 168 -4.34 7.74 3.06
C ALA A 168 -5.31 8.55 3.94
N ALA A 169 -5.50 8.17 5.20
CA ALA A 169 -6.36 8.88 6.15
C ALA A 169 -5.82 10.28 6.52
N VAL A 170 -4.49 10.45 6.57
CA VAL A 170 -3.87 11.75 6.85
C VAL A 170 -3.45 12.52 5.59
N ARG A 171 -3.47 11.85 4.42
CA ARG A 171 -3.24 12.42 3.09
C ARG A 171 -4.52 12.41 2.24
N PHE A 172 -5.68 12.60 2.86
CA PHE A 172 -6.98 12.54 2.20
C PHE A 172 -7.11 13.52 1.00
N GLY A 173 -8.05 13.26 0.12
CA GLY A 173 -8.29 14.00 -1.11
C GLY A 173 -8.01 13.12 -2.33
N GLU A 174 -7.51 13.74 -3.40
CA GLU A 174 -7.14 13.04 -4.62
C GLU A 174 -5.81 12.29 -4.44
N LEU A 175 -5.88 10.97 -4.58
CA LEU A 175 -4.75 10.05 -4.58
C LEU A 175 -4.57 9.45 -5.98
N HIS A 176 -3.35 9.50 -6.51
CA HIS A 176 -2.98 8.65 -7.64
C HIS A 176 -2.35 7.38 -7.10
N VAL A 177 -3.02 6.25 -7.30
CA VAL A 177 -2.65 4.96 -6.73
C VAL A 177 -2.25 3.99 -7.83
N ALA A 178 -1.20 3.22 -7.59
CA ALA A 178 -0.72 2.18 -8.49
C ALA A 178 -0.37 0.91 -7.71
N VAL A 179 -0.63 -0.24 -8.31
CA VAL A 179 0.02 -1.50 -7.90
C VAL A 179 1.31 -1.59 -8.70
N THR A 180 2.47 -1.55 -8.05
CA THR A 180 3.76 -1.36 -8.72
C THR A 180 4.55 -2.64 -8.88
N ARG A 181 4.52 -3.52 -7.87
CA ARG A 181 5.31 -4.75 -7.85
C ARG A 181 4.56 -5.91 -7.21
N ALA A 182 4.89 -7.11 -7.67
CA ALA A 182 4.71 -8.34 -6.91
C ALA A 182 6.09 -8.77 -6.40
N LEU A 183 6.34 -8.58 -5.11
CA LEU A 183 7.59 -8.93 -4.43
C LEU A 183 7.61 -10.44 -4.17
N LEU A 184 8.68 -11.11 -4.55
CA LEU A 184 8.84 -12.55 -4.37
C LEU A 184 9.68 -12.79 -3.11
N LEU A 185 9.02 -13.33 -2.10
CA LEU A 185 9.56 -13.62 -0.78
C LEU A 185 9.75 -15.14 -0.63
N GLU A 186 10.52 -15.56 0.37
CA GLU A 186 10.75 -16.98 0.65
C GLU A 186 9.44 -17.76 0.91
N ASP A 187 8.45 -17.10 1.50
CA ASP A 187 7.15 -17.67 1.89
C ASP A 187 5.98 -17.25 0.97
N GLY A 188 6.26 -16.65 -0.18
CA GLY A 188 5.27 -16.37 -1.22
C GLY A 188 5.46 -15.03 -1.91
N VAL A 189 4.36 -14.34 -2.18
CA VAL A 189 4.31 -13.06 -2.88
C VAL A 189 3.72 -12.02 -1.94
N ALA A 190 4.28 -10.81 -1.94
CA ALA A 190 3.66 -9.61 -1.37
C ALA A 190 3.34 -8.60 -2.48
N VAL A 191 2.33 -7.77 -2.25
CA VAL A 191 1.86 -6.78 -3.25
C VAL A 191 2.31 -5.39 -2.81
N GLU A 192 3.11 -4.73 -3.64
CA GLU A 192 3.54 -3.36 -3.39
C GLU A 192 2.56 -2.36 -4.01
N MET A 193 2.04 -1.49 -3.15
CA MET A 193 1.17 -0.37 -3.50
C MET A 193 1.96 0.93 -3.44
N ARG A 194 1.74 1.82 -4.40
CA ARG A 194 2.27 3.19 -4.38
C ARG A 194 1.12 4.17 -4.48
N ALA A 195 1.14 5.23 -3.67
CA ALA A 195 0.20 6.33 -3.78
C ALA A 195 0.89 7.69 -3.75
N THR A 196 0.37 8.63 -4.54
CA THR A 196 0.78 10.04 -4.56
C THR A 196 -0.39 10.92 -4.12
N ALA A 197 -0.19 11.73 -3.08
CA ALA A 197 -1.22 12.60 -2.53
C ALA A 197 -1.29 13.93 -3.30
N ARG A 198 -2.07 13.99 -4.37
CA ARG A 198 -2.14 15.15 -5.28
C ARG A 198 -2.77 16.38 -4.65
N SER A 199 -3.65 16.19 -3.67
CA SER A 199 -4.24 17.29 -2.89
C SER A 199 -3.28 17.93 -1.89
N TRP A 200 -2.12 17.33 -1.64
CA TRP A 200 -1.14 17.80 -0.64
C TRP A 200 0.18 18.16 -1.28
N LYS A 201 0.83 19.21 -0.78
CA LYS A 201 2.22 19.53 -1.13
C LYS A 201 3.13 19.11 0.01
N LYS A 202 4.30 18.58 -0.33
CA LYS A 202 5.34 18.26 0.65
C LYS A 202 5.80 19.56 1.32
N ARG A 203 5.82 19.57 2.65
CA ARG A 203 6.06 20.79 3.46
C ARG A 203 7.39 20.81 4.16
N TRP A 204 7.93 19.64 4.44
CA TRP A 204 9.16 19.48 5.20
C TRP A 204 10.12 18.58 4.43
N THR A 205 11.41 18.85 4.56
CA THR A 205 12.41 17.82 4.26
C THR A 205 12.42 16.78 5.37
N LYS A 206 12.85 15.55 5.07
CA LYS A 206 12.97 14.47 6.08
C LYS A 206 13.76 14.92 7.32
N LYS A 207 14.87 15.63 7.13
CA LYS A 207 15.70 16.18 8.23
C LYS A 207 14.97 17.21 9.09
N GLU A 208 14.15 18.06 8.47
CA GLU A 208 13.33 19.03 9.21
C GLU A 208 12.23 18.33 10.01
N ALA A 209 11.58 17.34 9.39
CA ALA A 209 10.57 16.52 10.05
C ALA A 209 11.16 15.80 11.28
N GLU A 210 12.30 15.13 11.14
CA GLU A 210 13.01 14.47 12.25
C GLU A 210 13.30 15.44 13.42
N ARG A 211 13.80 16.64 13.10
CA ARG A 211 14.07 17.67 14.10
C ARG A 211 12.80 18.14 14.80
N LEU A 212 11.71 18.29 14.08
CA LEU A 212 10.42 18.72 14.62
C LEU A 212 9.80 17.63 15.49
N VAL A 213 9.78 16.38 15.04
CA VAL A 213 9.30 15.23 15.83
C VAL A 213 10.03 15.15 17.17
N GLU A 214 11.37 15.26 17.17
CA GLU A 214 12.15 15.24 18.41
C GLU A 214 11.85 16.43 19.33
N LYS A 215 11.61 17.61 18.76
CA LYS A 215 11.21 18.81 19.51
C LYS A 215 9.83 18.63 20.15
N TYR A 216 8.87 18.04 19.44
CA TYR A 216 7.53 17.75 19.95
C TYR A 216 7.55 16.68 21.04
N ARG A 217 8.35 15.61 20.86
CA ARG A 217 8.59 14.58 21.87
C ARG A 217 9.06 15.16 23.20
N LYS A 218 10.07 16.05 23.17
CA LYS A 218 10.59 16.74 24.38
C LYS A 218 9.56 17.63 25.08
N ARG A 219 8.47 17.98 24.41
CA ARG A 219 7.37 18.80 24.93
C ARG A 219 6.14 17.96 25.33
N GLY A 220 6.24 16.63 25.26
CA GLY A 220 5.13 15.73 25.58
C GLY A 220 4.03 15.67 24.52
N VAL A 221 4.32 16.10 23.28
CA VAL A 221 3.42 15.97 22.13
C VAL A 221 3.78 14.69 21.39
N TRP A 222 2.87 13.72 21.38
CA TRP A 222 3.14 12.33 20.98
C TRP A 222 2.57 11.95 19.61
N GLU A 223 1.66 12.73 19.05
CA GLU A 223 0.99 12.44 17.77
C GLU A 223 1.97 12.13 16.62
N PRO A 224 3.06 12.91 16.41
CA PRO A 224 4.03 12.57 15.36
C PRO A 224 4.77 11.26 15.61
N PHE A 225 4.96 10.90 16.89
CA PHE A 225 5.65 9.69 17.29
C PHE A 225 4.78 8.45 17.11
N LEU A 226 3.48 8.54 17.41
CA LEU A 226 2.52 7.46 17.17
C LEU A 226 2.52 7.06 15.69
N THR A 227 2.49 8.02 14.78
CA THR A 227 2.58 7.74 13.34
C THR A 227 3.92 7.15 12.95
N LYS A 228 5.02 7.68 13.49
CA LYS A 228 6.36 7.13 13.22
C LYS A 228 6.46 5.67 13.66
N GLN A 229 5.90 5.32 14.82
CA GLN A 229 5.88 3.95 15.33
C GLN A 229 4.92 3.03 14.58
N LEU A 230 3.82 3.54 14.04
CA LEU A 230 2.90 2.70 13.28
C LEU A 230 3.62 2.02 12.12
N GLY A 231 4.62 2.67 11.51
CA GLY A 231 5.40 2.09 10.43
C GLY A 231 6.74 1.45 10.83
N GLU A 232 7.10 1.40 12.13
CA GLU A 232 8.28 0.67 12.63
C GLU A 232 7.92 -0.78 12.97
#